data_AF-F2NIY4-F1
#
_entry.id   AF-F2NIY4-F1
#
_cell.length_a   1.000
_cell.length_b   1.000
_cell.length_c   1.000
_cell.angle_alpha   90.00
_cell.angle_beta   90.00
_cell.angle_gamma   90.00
#
_symmetry.space_group_name_H-M   'P 1'
#
loop_
_entity.id
_entity.type
_entity.pdbx_description
1 polymer ?
#
loop_
_entity_poly.entity_id
_entity_poly.type
_entity_poly.pdbx_seq_one_letter_code
_entity_poly.pdbx_strand_id
1 'polypeptide(L)'
;MKKTKNESPAGNLSPRDTAVQEKLETLKKEYKDLDTLKIRTDQDIANLQKQLDDLEKQAVAEYGTSDLAELEKILEERRQENELRVQEYEQHIQAVKDSLAKIEEPGSGGES
;
A
#
# COMPACT_ATOMS: atom_id res chain seq x y z
N MET A 1 76.42 -6.24 29.32
CA MET A 1 75.00 -6.51 28.97
C MET A 1 74.10 -5.67 29.86
N LYS A 2 73.29 -4.77 29.28
CA LYS A 2 71.92 -4.43 29.67
C LYS A 2 71.36 -3.45 28.63
N LYS A 3 70.44 -3.95 27.80
CA LYS A 3 69.44 -3.16 27.06
C LYS A 3 68.59 -2.41 28.10
N THR A 4 68.11 -1.21 27.81
CA THR A 4 66.70 -0.87 27.49
C THR A 4 66.59 0.66 27.51
N LYS A 5 65.74 1.37 26.78
CA LYS A 5 64.85 1.10 25.65
C LYS A 5 64.44 2.52 25.23
N ASN A 6 64.56 2.80 23.94
CA ASN A 6 64.15 4.04 23.29
C ASN A 6 62.69 4.38 23.68
N GLU A 7 62.47 5.45 24.44
CA GLU A 7 61.15 5.98 24.75
C GLU A 7 60.84 7.18 23.86
N SER A 8 60.02 6.91 22.86
CA SER A 8 59.04 7.82 22.26
C SER A 8 57.94 6.89 21.70
N PRO A 9 56.66 7.29 21.53
CA PRO A 9 56.14 8.66 21.38
C PRO A 9 54.74 8.91 22.00
N ALA A 10 54.50 10.08 22.59
CA ALA A 10 53.12 10.60 22.75
C ALA A 10 53.19 12.13 22.75
N GLY A 11 53.06 12.70 21.56
CA GLY A 11 52.97 14.15 21.38
C GLY A 11 51.75 14.68 22.11
N ASN A 12 51.99 15.61 23.03
CA ASN A 12 50.96 16.36 23.73
C ASN A 12 50.24 17.24 22.67
N LEU A 13 49.05 16.82 22.21
CA LEU A 13 48.25 17.59 21.25
C LEU A 13 47.92 18.96 21.86
N SER A 14 48.07 20.02 21.07
CA SER A 14 47.69 21.37 21.48
C SER A 14 46.18 21.41 21.74
N PRO A 15 45.69 22.20 22.71
CA PRO A 15 44.24 22.36 22.96
C PRO A 15 43.43 22.72 21.69
N ARG A 16 44.05 23.42 20.73
CA ARG A 16 43.44 23.68 19.42
C ARG A 16 43.28 22.43 18.57
N ASP A 17 44.28 21.56 18.54
CA ASP A 17 44.25 20.33 17.74
C ASP A 17 43.23 19.34 18.31
N THR A 18 43.13 19.27 19.65
CA THR A 18 42.09 18.48 20.33
C THR A 18 40.68 18.97 19.98
N ALA A 19 40.43 20.27 20.03
CA ALA A 19 39.12 20.84 19.69
C ALA A 19 38.75 20.62 18.20
N VAL A 20 39.73 20.69 17.30
CA VAL A 20 39.54 20.36 15.88
C VAL A 20 39.22 18.88 15.71
N GLN A 21 39.92 18.00 16.43
CA GLN A 21 39.69 16.56 16.38
C GLN A 21 38.31 16.17 16.92
N GLU A 22 37.88 16.74 18.05
CA GLU A 22 36.53 16.55 18.59
C GLU A 22 35.45 16.96 17.59
N LYS A 23 35.60 18.15 16.99
CA LYS A 23 34.66 18.64 15.98
C LYS A 23 34.61 17.74 14.74
N LEU A 24 35.77 17.24 14.31
CA LEU A 24 35.86 16.32 13.18
C LEU A 24 35.15 15.00 13.48
N GLU A 25 35.29 14.46 14.69
CA GLU A 25 34.60 13.22 15.10
C GLU A 25 33.07 13.44 15.22
N THR A 26 32.62 14.60 15.70
CA THR A 26 31.19 14.97 15.67
C THR A 26 30.65 14.99 14.24
N LEU A 27 31.33 15.70 13.33
CA LEU A 27 30.90 15.80 11.93
C LEU A 27 30.90 14.43 11.23
N LYS A 28 31.88 13.56 11.51
CA LYS A 28 31.90 12.20 10.99
C LYS A 28 30.71 11.37 11.49
N LYS A 29 30.32 11.54 12.74
CA LYS A 29 29.16 10.86 13.30
C LYS A 29 27.88 11.34 12.62
N GLU A 30 27.69 12.66 12.52
CA GLU A 30 26.53 13.25 11.83
C GLU A 30 26.44 12.79 10.38
N TYR A 31 27.56 12.75 9.66
CA TYR A 31 27.60 12.23 8.30
C TYR A 31 27.15 10.76 8.22
N LYS A 32 27.63 9.90 9.12
CA LYS A 32 27.23 8.49 9.15
C LYS A 32 25.75 8.32 9.45
N ASP A 33 25.20 9.14 10.35
CA ASP A 33 23.77 9.12 10.68
C ASP A 33 22.93 9.55 9.47
N LEU A 34 23.37 10.60 8.75
CA LEU A 34 22.72 11.06 7.52
C LEU A 34 22.80 10.04 6.37
N ASP A 35 23.95 9.38 6.20
CA ASP A 35 24.14 8.34 5.18
C ASP A 35 23.24 7.13 5.47
N THR A 36 23.16 6.74 6.74
CA THR A 36 22.23 5.68 7.19
C THR A 36 20.78 6.05 6.91
N LEU A 37 20.40 7.29 7.21
CA LEU A 37 19.05 7.79 6.94
C LEU A 37 18.73 7.78 5.44
N LYS A 38 19.66 8.26 4.62
CA LYS A 38 19.52 8.26 3.16
C LYS A 38 19.29 6.84 2.63
N ILE A 39 20.10 5.87 3.04
CA ILE A 39 19.95 4.47 2.59
C ILE A 39 18.56 3.93 2.95
N ARG A 40 18.06 4.23 4.16
CA ARG A 40 16.72 3.80 4.59
C ARG A 40 15.63 4.46 3.73
N THR A 41 15.72 5.76 3.51
CA THR A 41 14.75 6.48 2.67
C THR A 41 14.77 5.99 1.22
N ASP A 42 15.94 5.70 0.66
CA ASP A 42 16.08 5.16 -0.69
C ASP A 42 15.42 3.76 -0.79
N GLN A 43 15.56 2.93 0.27
CA GLN A 43 14.86 1.63 0.36
C GLN A 43 13.34 1.79 0.46
N ASP A 44 12.87 2.73 1.28
CA ASP A 44 11.43 3.01 1.43
C ASP A 44 10.81 3.49 0.11
N ILE A 45 11.50 4.37 -0.62
CA ILE A 45 11.08 4.82 -1.95
C ILE A 45 10.96 3.64 -2.91
N ALA A 46 11.97 2.78 -2.98
CA ALA A 46 11.96 1.60 -3.85
C ALA A 46 10.80 0.65 -3.52
N ASN A 47 10.51 0.46 -2.23
CA ASN A 47 9.40 -0.37 -1.77
C ASN A 47 8.03 0.24 -2.14
N LEU A 48 7.85 1.54 -1.94
CA LEU A 48 6.60 2.24 -2.28
C LEU A 48 6.36 2.27 -3.80
N GLN A 49 7.41 2.48 -4.59
CA GLN A 49 7.33 2.40 -6.06
C GLN A 49 6.88 1.00 -6.52
N LYS A 50 7.45 -0.06 -5.94
CA LYS A 50 7.03 -1.43 -6.25
C LYS A 50 5.56 -1.68 -5.89
N GLN A 51 5.11 -1.20 -4.72
CA GLN A 51 3.71 -1.34 -4.31
C GLN A 51 2.78 -0.60 -5.27
N LEU A 52 3.17 0.59 -5.74
CA LEU A 52 2.41 1.35 -6.72
C LEU A 52 2.33 0.61 -8.06
N ASP A 53 3.45 0.11 -8.58
CA ASP A 53 3.46 -0.71 -9.80
C ASP A 53 2.57 -1.96 -9.70
N ASP A 54 2.58 -2.62 -8.54
CA ASP A 54 1.77 -3.82 -8.31
C ASP A 54 0.28 -3.47 -8.24
N LEU A 55 -0.09 -2.35 -7.60
CA LEU A 55 -1.46 -1.83 -7.56
C LEU A 55 -1.95 -1.40 -8.95
N GLU A 56 -1.12 -0.73 -9.74
CA GLU A 56 -1.45 -0.33 -11.11
C GLU A 56 -1.70 -1.57 -11.99
N LYS A 57 -0.85 -2.59 -11.90
CA LYS A 57 -1.05 -3.85 -12.63
C LYS A 57 -2.34 -4.55 -12.22
N GLN A 58 -2.67 -4.59 -10.93
CA GLN A 58 -3.92 -5.14 -10.44
C GLN A 58 -5.12 -4.37 -10.98
N ALA A 59 -5.08 -3.04 -10.94
CA ALA A 59 -6.14 -2.19 -11.46
C ALA A 59 -6.36 -2.41 -12.97
N VAL A 60 -5.27 -2.45 -13.76
CA VAL A 60 -5.34 -2.75 -15.19
C VAL A 60 -5.84 -4.17 -15.46
N ALA A 61 -5.45 -5.16 -14.67
CA ALA A 61 -5.90 -6.54 -14.85
C ALA A 61 -7.38 -6.75 -14.50
N GLU A 62 -7.88 -6.12 -13.44
CA GLU A 62 -9.25 -6.31 -12.95
C GLU A 62 -10.28 -5.38 -13.63
N TYR A 63 -9.86 -4.15 -13.93
CA TYR A 63 -10.74 -3.08 -14.41
C TYR A 63 -10.34 -2.53 -15.79
N GLY A 64 -9.19 -2.93 -16.34
CA GLY A 64 -8.71 -2.49 -17.65
C GLY A 64 -7.90 -1.19 -17.63
N THR A 65 -7.85 -0.49 -16.49
CA THR A 65 -7.20 0.82 -16.31
C THR A 65 -6.69 1.00 -14.88
N SER A 66 -5.64 1.82 -14.70
CA SER A 66 -5.18 2.29 -13.39
C SER A 66 -5.50 3.77 -13.13
N ASP A 67 -6.17 4.44 -14.08
CA ASP A 67 -6.58 5.83 -13.92
C ASP A 67 -7.71 5.94 -12.89
N LEU A 68 -7.51 6.76 -11.85
CA LEU A 68 -8.46 6.88 -10.75
C LEU A 68 -9.84 7.37 -11.21
N ALA A 69 -9.90 8.34 -12.12
CA ALA A 69 -11.17 8.89 -12.59
C ALA A 69 -11.92 7.88 -13.48
N GLU A 70 -11.18 7.10 -14.27
CA GLU A 70 -11.76 6.01 -15.06
C GLU A 70 -12.26 4.85 -14.17
N LEU A 71 -11.53 4.49 -13.11
CA LEU A 71 -11.97 3.52 -12.11
C LEU A 71 -13.25 3.96 -11.39
N GLU A 72 -13.36 5.25 -11.02
CA GLU A 72 -14.57 5.82 -10.42
C GLU A 72 -15.77 5.73 -11.39
N LYS A 73 -15.55 5.98 -12.69
CA LYS A 73 -16.58 5.83 -13.72
C LYS A 73 -17.03 4.38 -13.86
N ILE A 74 -16.10 3.42 -13.93
CA ILE A 74 -16.40 1.98 -14.01
C ILE A 74 -17.19 1.52 -12.77
N LEU A 75 -16.84 2.03 -11.58
CA LEU A 75 -17.55 1.72 -10.35
C LEU A 75 -19.01 2.18 -10.40
N GLU A 76 -19.25 3.41 -10.86
CA GLU A 76 -20.60 3.97 -10.96
C GLU A 76 -21.44 3.25 -12.03
N GLU A 77 -20.86 2.94 -13.19
CA GLU A 77 -21.52 2.13 -14.23
C GLU A 77 -21.93 0.75 -13.67
N ARG A 78 -21.02 0.06 -12.97
CA ARG A 78 -21.33 -1.24 -12.36
C ARG A 78 -22.40 -1.16 -11.28
N ARG A 79 -22.50 -0.05 -10.53
CA ARG A 79 -23.57 0.18 -9.56
C ARG A 79 -24.92 0.29 -10.26
N GLN A 80 -25.01 1.12 -11.30
CA GLN A 80 -26.24 1.28 -12.08
C GLN A 80 -26.69 -0.02 -12.74
N GLU A 81 -25.76 -0.78 -13.33
CA GLU A 81 -26.06 -2.13 -13.85
C GLU A 81 -26.61 -3.06 -12.77
N ASN A 82 -26.02 -3.04 -11.57
CA ASN A 82 -26.49 -3.87 -10.47
C ASN A 82 -27.89 -3.46 -9.99
N GLU A 83 -28.17 -2.16 -9.89
CA GLU A 83 -29.49 -1.65 -9.52
C GLU A 83 -30.55 -2.09 -10.54
N LEU A 84 -30.25 -1.98 -11.84
CA LEU A 84 -31.13 -2.47 -12.89
C LEU A 84 -31.37 -3.98 -12.80
N ARG A 85 -30.30 -4.77 -12.63
CA ARG A 85 -30.40 -6.23 -12.47
C ARG A 85 -31.25 -6.58 -11.24
N VAL A 86 -31.05 -5.91 -10.12
CA VAL A 86 -31.85 -6.15 -8.91
C VAL A 86 -33.33 -5.89 -9.17
N GLN A 87 -33.68 -4.79 -9.83
CA GLN A 87 -35.07 -4.49 -10.20
C GLN A 87 -35.67 -5.56 -11.14
N GLU A 88 -34.92 -6.00 -12.15
CA GLU A 88 -35.35 -7.10 -13.03
C GLU A 88 -35.59 -8.40 -12.25
N TYR A 89 -34.67 -8.75 -11.35
CA TYR A 89 -34.82 -9.91 -10.47
C TYR A 89 -36.04 -9.79 -9.55
N GLU A 90 -36.31 -8.62 -8.98
CA GLU A 90 -37.50 -8.37 -8.15
C GLU A 90 -38.79 -8.58 -8.95
N GLN A 91 -38.85 -8.06 -10.18
CA GLN A 91 -39.99 -8.28 -11.09
C GLN A 91 -40.19 -9.76 -11.41
N HIS A 92 -39.10 -10.48 -11.68
CA HIS A 92 -39.14 -11.93 -11.94
C HIS A 92 -39.69 -12.70 -10.74
N ILE A 93 -39.21 -12.38 -9.53
CA ILE A 93 -39.69 -13.00 -8.30
C ILE A 93 -41.19 -12.70 -8.10
N GLN A 94 -41.63 -11.47 -8.35
CA GLN A 94 -43.03 -11.11 -8.22
C GLN A 94 -43.91 -11.87 -9.22
N ALA A 95 -43.50 -11.97 -10.49
CA ALA A 95 -44.21 -12.73 -11.50
C ALA A 95 -44.33 -14.23 -11.14
N VAL A 96 -43.28 -14.81 -10.56
CA VAL A 96 -43.32 -16.19 -10.04
C VAL A 96 -44.30 -16.32 -8.89
N LYS A 97 -44.29 -15.39 -7.92
CA LYS A 97 -45.25 -15.36 -6.80
C LYS A 97 -46.69 -15.24 -7.29
N ASP A 98 -46.96 -14.35 -8.24
CA ASP A 98 -48.30 -14.16 -8.81
C ASP A 98 -48.76 -15.42 -9.56
N SER A 99 -47.85 -16.08 -10.27
CA SER A 99 -48.14 -17.34 -10.97
C SER A 99 -48.46 -18.46 -9.99
N LEU A 100 -47.71 -18.57 -8.89
CA LEU A 100 -47.99 -19.53 -7.81
C LEU A 100 -49.32 -19.24 -7.12
N ALA A 101 -49.62 -17.97 -6.81
CA ALA A 101 -50.89 -17.58 -6.20
C ALA A 101 -52.10 -17.93 -7.07
N LYS A 102 -51.99 -17.83 -8.40
CA LYS A 102 -53.04 -18.27 -9.35
C LYS A 102 -53.25 -19.78 -9.37
N ILE A 103 -52.21 -20.57 -9.08
CA ILE A 103 -52.30 -22.03 -8.97
C ILE A 103 -52.89 -22.42 -7.60
N GLU A 104 -52.63 -21.61 -6.57
CA GLU A 104 -53.12 -21.83 -5.22
C GLU A 104 -54.52 -21.24 -4.95
N GLU A 105 -55.08 -20.42 -5.84
CA GLU A 105 -56.45 -19.89 -5.73
C GLU A 105 -57.46 -21.06 -5.76
N PRO A 106 -58.13 -21.36 -4.63
CA PRO A 106 -59.04 -22.48 -4.55
C PRO A 106 -60.39 -22.07 -5.15
N GLY A 107 -60.63 -22.48 -6.39
CA GLY A 107 -61.93 -22.34 -7.02
C GLY A 107 -62.24 -23.49 -7.95
N SER A 108 -63.34 -24.21 -7.68
CA SER A 108 -64.12 -24.89 -8.72
C SER A 108 -63.53 -26.18 -9.31
N GLY A 109 -63.57 -27.24 -8.51
CA GLY A 109 -63.51 -28.64 -8.97
C GLY A 109 -64.11 -29.55 -7.89
N GLY A 110 -65.41 -29.41 -7.65
CA GLY A 110 -66.14 -30.30 -6.73
C GLY A 110 -66.53 -31.61 -7.39
N GLU A 111 -66.64 -32.65 -6.57
CA GLU A 111 -67.60 -33.78 -6.62
C GLU A 111 -67.58 -34.30 -5.16
N SER A 112 -68.61 -34.02 -4.34
CA SER A 112 -69.88 -34.78 -4.23
C SER A 112 -69.67 -36.28 -4.04
#